data_AF-A0A9E6RWK9-F1
#
_entry.id   AF-A0A9E6RWK9-F1
#
_cell.length_a   1.000
_cell.length_b   1.000
_cell.length_c   1.000
_cell.angle_alpha   90.00
_cell.angle_beta   90.00
_cell.angle_gamma   90.00
#
_symmetry.space_group_name_H-M   'P 1'
#
loop_
_entity.id
_entity.type
_entity.pdbx_description
1 polymer ?
#
loop_
_entity_poly.entity_id
_entity_poly.type
_entity_poly.pdbx_seq_one_letter_code
_entity_poly.pdbx_strand_id
1 'polypeptide(L)' 'MTGNTRGKRGDPNYKLISAYIPKELALRFKMICAATEVDQSQAMEEMITIWTQQKQSVLSKIVNSEKT' A
#
# COMPACT_ATOMS: atom_id res chain seq x y z
N MET A 1 5.06 3.88 -29.48
CA MET A 1 5.10 3.24 -28.15
C MET A 1 4.56 4.24 -27.14
N THR A 2 3.28 4.17 -26.80
CA THR A 2 2.63 5.14 -25.89
C THR A 2 2.98 4.79 -24.44
N GLY A 3 4.05 5.39 -23.93
CA GLY A 3 4.42 5.30 -22.51
C GLY A 3 3.28 5.78 -21.63
N ASN A 4 2.94 5.00 -20.61
CA ASN A 4 1.86 5.28 -19.67
C ASN A 4 2.02 6.69 -19.04
N THR A 5 1.12 7.61 -19.41
CA THR A 5 1.07 9.00 -18.93
C THR A 5 0.36 9.17 -17.58
N ARG A 6 -0.08 8.08 -16.95
CA ARG A 6 -0.89 8.10 -15.71
C ARG A 6 -0.10 7.76 -14.43
N GLY A 7 1.24 7.67 -14.52
CA GLY A 7 2.09 7.27 -13.39
C GLY A 7 1.70 5.91 -12.81
N LYS A 8 1.79 5.73 -11.48
CA LYS A 8 1.41 4.49 -10.77
C LYS A 8 0.00 3.97 -11.14
N ARG A 9 -0.93 4.82 -11.61
CA ARG A 9 -2.29 4.41 -11.97
C ARG A 9 -2.41 3.64 -13.28
N GLY A 10 -1.47 3.82 -14.21
CA GLY A 10 -1.46 3.07 -15.48
C GLY A 10 -0.31 2.07 -15.58
N ASP A 11 0.45 1.90 -14.50
CA ASP A 11 1.53 0.93 -14.43
C ASP A 11 0.94 -0.43 -14.03
N PRO A 12 1.11 -1.49 -14.84
CA PRO A 12 0.54 -2.81 -14.54
C PRO A 12 1.10 -3.45 -13.27
N ASN A 13 2.22 -2.96 -12.74
CA ASN A 13 2.82 -3.46 -11.50
C ASN A 13 2.18 -2.87 -10.24
N TYR A 14 1.30 -1.88 -10.38
CA TYR A 14 0.62 -1.24 -9.24
C TYR A 14 -0.88 -1.53 -9.24
N LYS A 15 -1.43 -1.75 -8.04
CA LYS A 15 -2.86 -1.94 -7.82
C LYS A 15 -3.38 -0.92 -6.81
N LEU A 16 -4.53 -0.30 -7.10
CA LEU A 16 -5.23 0.56 -6.15
C LEU A 16 -5.81 -0.28 -5.00
N ILE A 17 -5.50 0.12 -3.77
CA ILE A 17 -6.13 -0.38 -2.54
C ILE A 17 -6.89 0.79 -1.90
N SER A 18 -8.15 0.58 -1.54
CA SER A 18 -9.04 1.61 -0.96
C SER A 18 -9.68 1.12 0.33
N ALA A 19 -9.69 1.97 1.36
CA ALA A 19 -10.27 1.66 2.66
C ALA A 19 -10.81 2.92 3.35
N TYR A 20 -11.71 2.73 4.33
CA TYR A 20 -12.17 3.80 5.20
C TYR A 20 -11.34 3.82 6.49
N ILE A 21 -10.91 5.02 6.91
CA ILE A 21 -10.22 5.26 8.18
C ILE A 21 -10.85 6.47 8.89
N PRO A 22 -10.70 6.60 10.23
CA PRO A 22 -11.16 7.77 10.95
C PRO A 22 -10.57 9.07 10.36
N LYS A 23 -11.39 10.13 10.28
CA LYS A 23 -10.99 11.42 9.69
C LYS A 23 -9.73 11.99 10.34
N GLU A 24 -9.65 11.91 11.66
CA GLU A 24 -8.50 12.38 12.43
C GLU A 24 -7.22 11.61 12.09
N LEU A 25 -7.33 10.29 11.87
CA LEU A 25 -6.20 9.47 11.46
C LEU A 25 -5.73 9.84 10.05
N ALA A 26 -6.66 10.08 9.11
CA ALA A 26 -6.35 10.52 7.77
C ALA A 26 -5.63 11.88 7.76
N LEU A 27 -6.03 12.80 8.65
CA LEU A 27 -5.40 14.12 8.77
C LEU A 27 -3.95 13.98 9.28
N ARG A 28 -3.74 13.24 10.37
CA ARG A 28 -2.40 12.99 10.92
C ARG A 28 -1.48 12.33 9.90
N PHE A 29 -1.97 11.31 9.20
CA PHE A 29 -1.23 10.65 8.13
C PHE A 29 -0.77 11.65 7.05
N LYS A 30 -1.68 12.49 6.56
CA LYS A 30 -1.34 13.50 5.54
C LYS A 30 -0.36 14.56 6.04
N MET A 31 -0.49 15.00 7.30
CA MET A 31 0.44 15.96 7.89
C MET A 31 1.85 15.38 7.98
N ILE A 32 1.99 14.12 8.37
CA ILE A 32 3.29 13.43 8.41
C ILE A 32 3.88 13.35 6.99
N CYS A 33 3.13 12.84 6.02
CA CYS A 33 3.58 12.77 4.62
C CYS A 33 4.05 14.14 4.08
N ALA A 34 3.31 15.21 4.38
CA ALA A 34 3.67 16.56 3.97
C ALA A 34 4.94 17.06 4.66
N ALA A 35 5.08 16.81 5.97
CA ALA A 35 6.24 17.23 6.75
C ALA A 35 7.52 16.47 6.38
N THR A 36 7.41 15.25 5.88
CA THR A 36 8.55 14.39 5.50
C THR A 36 8.80 14.31 4.00
N GLU A 37 8.03 15.05 3.18
CA GLU A 37 8.09 15.00 1.71
C GLU A 37 7.91 13.59 1.11
N VAL A 38 7.21 12.70 1.83
CA VAL A 38 6.93 11.33 1.38
C VAL A 38 5.56 11.27 0.71
N ASP A 39 5.49 10.65 -0.47
CA ASP A 39 4.22 10.46 -1.16
C ASP A 39 3.32 9.45 -0.41
N GLN A 40 2.01 9.68 -0.42
CA GLN A 40 1.06 8.83 0.34
C GLN A 40 1.11 7.35 -0.09
N SER A 41 1.36 7.05 -1.38
CA SER A 41 1.48 5.67 -1.83
C SER A 41 2.76 5.02 -1.30
N GLN A 42 3.88 5.74 -1.25
CA GLN A 42 5.11 5.25 -0.63
C GLN A 42 4.93 4.96 0.85
N ALA A 43 4.33 5.88 1.61
CA ALA A 43 4.07 5.67 3.04
C ALA A 43 3.13 4.47 3.28
N MET A 44 2.10 4.30 2.44
CA MET A 44 1.22 3.14 2.50
C MET A 44 1.95 1.84 2.15
N GLU A 45 2.85 1.85 1.17
CA GLU A 45 3.66 0.69 0.79
C GLU A 45 4.55 0.22 1.94
N GLU A 46 5.21 1.15 2.64
CA GLU A 46 6.00 0.84 3.83
C GLU A 46 5.15 0.25 4.96
N MET A 47 4.04 0.91 5.32
CA MET A 47 3.14 0.44 6.37
C MET A 47 2.54 -0.94 6.06
N ILE A 48 2.11 -1.16 4.81
CA ILE A 48 1.56 -2.45 4.37
C ILE A 48 2.65 -3.52 4.38
N THR A 49 3.88 -3.20 3.97
CA THR A 49 5.02 -4.14 4.02
C THR A 49 5.33 -4.59 5.45
N ILE A 50 5.37 -3.64 6.40
CA ILE A 50 5.57 -3.97 7.81
C ILE A 50 4.42 -4.84 8.33
N TRP A 51 3.18 -4.50 7.98
CA TRP A 51 2.00 -5.27 8.39
C TRP A 51 2.02 -6.69 7.81
N THR A 52 2.38 -6.88 6.54
CA THR A 52 2.45 -8.20 5.91
C THR A 52 3.54 -9.06 6.52
N GLN A 53 4.71 -8.49 6.83
CA GLN A 53 5.79 -9.16 7.56
C GLN A 53 5.33 -9.67 8.94
N GLN A 54 4.58 -8.85 9.68
CA GLN A 54 3.98 -9.26 10.96
C GLN A 54 2.94 -10.39 10.80
N LYS A 55 2.34 -10.52 9.62
CA LYS A 55 1.37 -11.55 9.27
C LYS A 55 1.97 -12.68 8.44
N GLN A 56 3.30 -12.84 8.40
CA GLN A 56 3.97 -13.85 7.59
C GLN A 56 3.46 -15.28 7.85
N SER A 57 3.14 -15.61 9.10
CA SER A 57 2.58 -16.91 9.48
C SER A 57 1.16 -17.15 8.96
N VAL A 58 0.39 -16.09 8.70
CA VAL A 58 -0.93 -16.17 8.07
C VAL A 58 -0.75 -16.30 6.55
N LEU A 59 0.14 -15.51 5.96
CA LEU A 59 0.45 -15.58 4.53
C LEU A 59 0.96 -16.97 4.12
N SER A 60 1.85 -17.58 4.90
CA SER A 60 2.35 -18.92 4.61
C SER A 60 1.24 -19.98 4.64
N LYS A 61 0.25 -19.85 5.52
CA LYS A 61 -0.93 -20.74 5.56
C LYS A 61 -1.82 -20.58 4.33
N ILE A 62 -2.06 -19.33 3.90
CA ILE A 62 -2.88 -19.05 2.71
C ILE A 62 -2.23 -19.65 1.46
N VAL A 63 -0.93 -19.38 1.25
CA VAL A 63 -0.20 -19.86 0.06
C VAL A 63 -0.12 -21.39 0.00
N ASN A 64 0.01 -22.06 1.14
CA ASN A 64 0.03 -23.53 1.18
C ASN A 64 -1.36 -24.14 0.95
N SER A 65 -2.44 -23.43 1.29
CA SER A 65 -3.82 -23.89 1.08
C SER A 65 -4.25 -23.83 -0.39
N GLU A 66 -3.64 -22.99 -1.22
CA GLU A 66 -3.95 -22.89 -2.66
C GLU A 66 -3.20 -23.92 -3.51
N LYS A 67 -2.26 -24.68 -2.92
CA LYS A 67 -1.45 -25.71 -3.58
C LYS A 67 -1.95 -27.15 -3.38
N THR A 68 -3.07 -27.34 -2.70
CA THR A 68 -3.68 -28.66 -2.43
C THR A 68 -5.05 -28.73 -3.10
#